data_AF-A0A1X9M895-F1
#
_entry.id   AF-A0A1X9M895-F1
#
_cell.length_a   1.000
_cell.length_b   1.000
_cell.length_c   1.000
_cell.angle_alpha   90.00
_cell.angle_beta   90.00
_cell.angle_gamma   90.00
#
_symmetry.space_group_name_H-M   'P 1'
#
loop_
_entity.id
_entity.type
_entity.pdbx_description
1 polymer ?
#
loop_
_entity_poly.entity_id
_entity_poly.type
_entity_poly.pdbx_seq_one_letter_code
_entity_poly.pdbx_strand_id
1 'polypeptide(L)'
;MLVPGFKVTSVVHCPAYCHPSPMQGLYGRDHQFFHEYHTATKTREGFIDWIDKYVKGVDTHEQYLHLVGNTRLEALKVKSERLASPVNYASE
;
A
#
# COMPACT_ATOMS: atom_id res chain seq x y z
N MET A 1 -7.98 10.58 -6.55
CA MET A 1 -7.77 10.76 -8.00
C MET A 1 -9.02 10.23 -8.69
N LEU A 2 -9.62 11.01 -9.59
CA LEU A 2 -10.74 10.58 -10.42
C LEU A 2 -10.23 10.48 -11.85
N VAL A 3 -10.42 9.33 -12.50
CA VAL A 3 -9.95 9.07 -13.86
C VAL A 3 -11.15 8.59 -14.70
N PRO A 4 -11.41 9.19 -15.87
CA PRO A 4 -12.47 8.70 -16.76
C PRO A 4 -12.20 7.28 -17.25
N GLY A 5 -13.22 6.41 -17.26
CA GLY A 5 -13.07 4.99 -17.59
C GLY A 5 -12.50 4.74 -18.99
N PHE A 6 -12.82 5.59 -19.98
CA PHE A 6 -12.28 5.48 -21.33
C PHE A 6 -10.76 5.78 -21.44
N LYS A 7 -10.14 6.32 -20.38
CA LYS A 7 -8.69 6.49 -20.25
C LYS A 7 -8.01 5.33 -19.51
N VAL A 8 -8.76 4.31 -19.08
CA VAL A 8 -8.28 3.18 -18.28
C VAL A 8 -8.25 1.91 -19.13
N THR A 9 -7.09 1.26 -19.23
CA THR A 9 -6.93 -0.01 -19.97
C THR A 9 -7.10 -1.23 -19.08
N SER A 10 -6.87 -1.11 -17.78
CA SER A 10 -6.88 -2.24 -16.85
C SER A 10 -7.28 -1.79 -15.45
N VAL A 11 -8.05 -2.63 -14.77
CA VAL A 11 -8.48 -2.45 -13.38
C VAL A 11 -8.19 -3.75 -12.63
N VAL A 12 -7.56 -3.64 -11.47
CA VAL A 12 -7.22 -4.79 -10.62
C VAL A 12 -7.75 -4.52 -9.21
N HIS A 13 -8.42 -5.51 -8.62
CA HIS A 13 -8.76 -5.47 -7.21
C HIS A 13 -7.54 -5.92 -6.39
N CYS A 14 -6.90 -4.98 -5.70
CA CYS A 14 -5.67 -5.22 -4.93
C CYS A 14 -5.78 -4.58 -3.53
N PRO A 15 -6.25 -5.33 -2.52
CA PRO A 15 -6.38 -4.81 -1.16
C PRO A 15 -5.03 -4.35 -0.59
N ALA A 16 -5.00 -3.23 0.13
CA ALA A 16 -3.78 -2.68 0.74
C ALA A 16 -2.59 -2.49 -0.24
N TYR A 17 -2.87 -2.31 -1.54
CA TYR A 17 -1.83 -2.15 -2.59
C TYR A 17 -0.84 -1.01 -2.33
N CYS A 18 -1.23 -0.01 -1.53
CA CYS A 18 -0.41 1.15 -1.22
C CYS A 18 0.61 0.89 -0.11
N HIS A 19 0.47 -0.19 0.66
CA HIS A 19 1.38 -0.50 1.76
C HIS A 19 2.84 -0.48 1.28
N PRO A 20 3.78 0.15 2.01
CA PRO A 20 3.66 0.74 3.35
C PRO A 20 3.16 2.19 3.40
N SER A 21 2.82 2.78 2.26
CA SER A 21 2.29 4.15 2.16
C SER A 21 0.82 4.21 2.58
N PRO A 22 0.34 5.38 3.06
CA PRO A 22 -1.07 5.54 3.43
C PRO A 22 -1.97 5.60 2.19
N MET A 23 -3.23 5.20 2.38
CA MET A 23 -4.33 5.44 1.43
C MET A 23 -5.47 6.13 2.16
N GLN A 24 -5.78 7.36 1.72
CA GLN A 24 -6.78 8.20 2.35
C GLN A 24 -8.10 7.44 2.55
N GLY A 25 -8.58 7.42 3.79
CA GLY A 25 -9.85 6.78 4.17
C GLY A 25 -9.81 5.26 4.31
N LEU A 26 -8.70 4.58 4.01
CA LEU A 26 -8.60 3.12 4.10
C LEU A 26 -7.45 2.65 5.00
N TYR A 27 -6.22 3.13 4.78
CA TYR A 27 -5.03 2.69 5.52
C TYR A 27 -4.14 3.86 5.93
N GLY A 28 -3.65 3.84 7.16
CA GLY A 28 -2.58 4.68 7.66
C GLY A 28 -1.22 4.27 7.10
N ARG A 29 -0.19 5.08 7.40
CA ARG A 29 1.18 4.81 7.00
C ARG A 29 1.82 3.79 7.92
N ASP A 30 2.50 2.80 7.36
CA ASP A 30 3.32 1.88 8.14
C ASP A 30 4.73 2.45 8.37
N HIS A 31 4.85 3.32 9.37
CA HIS A 31 6.13 3.92 9.74
C HIS A 31 7.20 2.88 10.10
N GLN A 32 6.79 1.83 10.81
CA GLN A 32 7.69 0.80 11.27
C GLN A 32 8.25 0.00 10.07
N PHE A 33 7.47 -0.24 9.01
CA PHE A 33 7.93 -1.01 7.84
C PHE A 33 8.93 -0.19 7.03
N PHE A 34 8.75 1.13 6.95
CA PHE A 34 9.76 2.03 6.38
C PHE A 34 11.07 2.00 7.17
N HIS A 35 11.02 1.94 8.50
CA HIS A 35 12.23 1.83 9.33
C HIS A 35 12.93 0.47 9.16
N GLU A 36 12.16 -0.61 9.09
CA GLU A 36 12.68 -1.97 8.80
C GLU A 36 13.35 -2.02 7.44
N TYR A 37 12.71 -1.50 6.39
CA TYR A 37 13.30 -1.34 5.06
C TYR A 37 14.60 -0.54 5.13
N HIS A 38 14.56 0.68 5.68
CA HIS A 38 15.73 1.55 5.76
C HIS A 38 16.91 0.89 6.49
N THR A 39 16.63 0.08 7.50
CA THR A 39 17.68 -0.63 8.25
C THR A 39 18.22 -1.82 7.48
N ALA A 40 17.34 -2.65 6.89
CA ALA A 40 17.71 -3.84 6.13
C ALA A 40 18.52 -3.50 4.88
N THR A 41 18.22 -2.39 4.21
CA THR A 41 18.79 -2.06 2.90
C THR A 41 20.01 -1.13 2.95
N LYS A 42 20.71 -1.04 4.10
CA LYS A 42 21.90 -0.18 4.24
C LYS A 42 23.12 -0.71 3.49
N THR A 43 23.18 -2.02 3.28
CA THR A 43 24.23 -2.68 2.50
C THR A 43 23.64 -3.28 1.23
N ARG A 44 24.50 -3.59 0.26
CA ARG A 44 24.06 -4.24 -0.98
C ARG A 44 23.47 -5.61 -0.71
N GLU A 45 24.11 -6.37 0.17
CA GLU A 45 23.70 -7.72 0.56
C GLU A 45 22.32 -7.67 1.24
N GLY A 46 22.14 -6.77 2.22
CA GLY A 46 20.86 -6.62 2.90
C GLY A 46 19.73 -6.10 2.00
N PHE A 47 20.04 -5.29 0.98
CA PHE A 47 19.07 -4.90 -0.04
C PHE A 47 18.66 -6.08 -0.93
N ILE A 48 19.61 -6.93 -1.33
CA ILE A 48 19.32 -8.16 -2.10
C ILE A 48 18.43 -9.09 -1.28
N ASP A 49 18.79 -9.33 -0.01
CA ASP A 49 17.99 -10.17 0.90
C ASP A 49 16.57 -9.61 1.08
N TRP A 50 16.43 -8.28 1.18
CA TRP A 50 15.13 -7.65 1.30
C TRP A 50 14.27 -7.83 0.03
N ILE A 51 14.86 -7.64 -1.15
CA ILE A 51 14.18 -7.89 -2.44
C ILE A 51 13.77 -9.36 -2.55
N ASP A 52 14.68 -10.27 -2.24
CA ASP A 52 14.44 -11.70 -2.36
C ASP A 52 13.33 -12.14 -1.41
N LYS A 53 13.21 -11.52 -0.22
CA LYS A 53 12.12 -11.78 0.73
C LYS A 53 10.77 -11.19 0.31
N TYR A 54 10.71 -9.88 0.04
CA TYR A 54 9.44 -9.17 -0.09
C TYR A 54 8.96 -8.97 -1.53
N VAL A 55 9.80 -9.24 -2.53
CA VAL A 55 9.49 -9.00 -3.95
C VAL A 55 9.59 -10.28 -4.77
N LYS A 56 10.74 -10.95 -4.78
CA LYS A 56 10.94 -12.16 -5.60
C LYS A 56 10.47 -13.45 -4.93
N GLY A 57 10.43 -13.46 -3.59
CA GLY A 57 10.00 -14.61 -2.79
C GLY A 57 8.50 -14.69 -2.60
N VAL A 58 7.73 -13.85 -3.29
CA VAL A 58 6.27 -13.84 -3.27
C VAL A 58 5.75 -13.86 -4.71
N ASP A 59 4.84 -14.77 -5.01
CA ASP A 59 4.24 -14.94 -6.33
C ASP A 59 2.95 -14.12 -6.49
N THR A 60 2.36 -13.69 -5.37
CA THR A 60 1.08 -12.98 -5.33
C THR A 60 1.11 -11.88 -4.28
N HIS A 61 0.22 -10.89 -4.46
CA HIS A 61 0.07 -9.81 -3.49
C HIS A 61 -0.44 -10.34 -2.14
N GLU A 62 -1.30 -11.36 -2.15
CA GLU A 62 -1.81 -12.02 -0.95
C GLU A 62 -0.69 -12.66 -0.13
N GLN A 63 0.29 -13.29 -0.79
CA GLN A 63 1.48 -13.82 -0.10
C GLN A 63 2.31 -12.71 0.52
N TYR A 64 2.48 -11.58 -0.17
CA TYR A 64 3.11 -10.39 0.40
C TYR A 64 2.37 -9.89 1.65
N LEU A 65 1.05 -9.77 1.60
CA LEU A 65 0.25 -9.34 2.76
C LEU A 65 0.35 -10.32 3.92
N HIS A 66 0.39 -11.63 3.66
CA HIS A 66 0.62 -12.63 4.69
C HIS A 66 1.98 -12.46 5.36
N LEU A 67 3.02 -12.16 4.57
CA LEU A 67 4.38 -11.90 5.06
C LEU A 67 4.49 -10.62 5.90
N VAL A 68 3.75 -9.56 5.53
CA VAL A 68 3.63 -8.32 6.32
C VAL A 68 2.88 -8.58 7.63
N GLY A 69 1.87 -9.45 7.59
CA GLY A 69 1.12 -9.94 8.74
C GLY A 69 -0.23 -9.26 8.91
N ASN A 70 -1.29 -10.07 9.03
CA ASN A 70 -2.67 -9.60 9.10
C ASN A 70 -2.92 -8.64 10.28
N THR A 71 -2.40 -8.94 11.48
CA THR A 71 -2.56 -8.08 12.66
C THR A 71 -2.02 -6.67 12.42
N ARG A 72 -0.90 -6.57 11.70
CA ARG A 72 -0.28 -5.29 11.36
C ARG A 72 -1.15 -4.51 10.38
N LEU A 73 -1.63 -5.19 9.32
CA LEU A 73 -2.52 -4.58 8.33
C LEU A 73 -3.84 -4.11 8.94
N GLU A 74 -4.45 -4.90 9.84
CA GLU A 74 -5.68 -4.50 10.54
C GLU A 74 -5.46 -3.27 11.44
N ALA A 75 -4.30 -3.17 12.09
CA ALA A 75 -3.96 -2.01 12.92
C ALA A 75 -3.83 -0.72 12.10
N LEU A 76 -3.46 -0.83 10.81
CA LEU A 76 -3.32 0.31 9.91
C LEU A 76 -4.67 0.79 9.35
N LYS A 77 -5.75 0.00 9.42
CA LYS A 77 -7.03 0.43 8.85
C LYS A 77 -7.55 1.69 9.53
N VAL A 78 -7.99 2.65 8.71
CA VAL A 78 -8.66 3.85 9.20
C VAL A 78 -10.00 3.44 9.81
N LYS A 79 -10.25 3.86 11.06
CA LYS A 79 -11.44 3.47 11.84
C LYS A 79 -12.51 4.55 11.92
N SER A 80 -12.19 5.77 11.48
CA SER A 80 -13.08 6.91 11.53
C SER A 80 -13.32 7.48 10.15
N GLU A 81 -14.51 8.01 9.94
CA GLU A 81 -14.86 8.69 8.70
C GLU A 81 -14.81 10.20 8.91
N ARG A 82 -14.15 10.90 7.98
CA ARG A 82 -14.19 12.36 7.90
C ARG A 82 -14.25 12.75 6.44
N LEU A 83 -15.46 12.97 5.96
CA LEU A 83 -15.70 13.31 4.57
C LEU A 83 -15.22 14.74 4.27
N ALA A 84 -14.76 14.95 3.04
CA ALA A 84 -14.50 16.29 2.54
C ALA A 84 -15.81 17.07 2.41
N SER A 85 -15.73 18.41 2.42
CA SER A 85 -16.87 19.25 2.05
C SER A 85 -17.36 18.91 0.63
N PRO A 86 -18.66 19.04 0.34
CA PRO A 86 -19.18 18.82 -1.01
C PRO A 86 -18.48 19.70 -2.05
N VAL A 87 -18.14 19.12 -3.20
CA VAL A 87 -17.50 19.80 -4.34
C VAL A 87 -18.26 19.47 -5.63
N ASN A 88 -18.52 20.48 -6.46
CA ASN A 88 -19.04 20.30 -7.81
C ASN A 88 -17.87 20.09 -8.79
N TYR A 89 -17.80 18.91 -9.41
CA TYR A 89 -16.77 18.56 -10.40
C TYR A 89 -17.24 18.70 -11.86
N ALA A 90 -18.39 19.34 -12.10
CA ALA A 90 -18.87 19.63 -13.45
C ALA A 90 -17.83 20.43 -14.25
N SER A 91 -17.71 20.10 -15.54
CA SER A 91 -16.79 20.75 -16.49
C SER A 91 -17.55 21.14 -17.75
N GLU A 92 -18.67 21.85 -17.55
CA GLU A 92 -19.43 22.53 -18.61
C GLU A 92 -18.80 23.87 -18.97
#